data_AF-A0A6J7LGS9-F1
#
_entry.id   AF-A0A6J7LGS9-F1
#
_cell.length_a   1.000
_cell.length_b   1.000
_cell.length_c   1.000
_cell.angle_alpha   90.00
_cell.angle_beta   90.00
_cell.angle_gamma   90.00
#
_symmetry.space_group_name_H-M   'P 1'
#
loop_
_entity.id
_entity.type
_entity.pdbx_description
1 polymer ?
#
loop_
_entity_poly.entity_id
_entity_poly.type
_entity_poly.pdbx_seq_one_letter_code
_entity_poly.pdbx_strand_id
1 'polypeptide(L)' 'MATPHVAGVAALYLQGNPSASPATVASAIVGGATTGVVKAPGSGSPNRLLFSSY' A
#
# COMPACT_ATOMS: atom_id res chain seq x y z
N MET A 1 -9.73 -12.05 0.75
CA MET A 1 -9.95 -10.87 -0.12
C MET A 1 -9.11 -9.65 0.37
N ALA A 2 -7.81 -9.59 0.08
CA ALA A 2 -6.92 -8.48 0.52
C ALA A 2 -6.33 -7.71 -0.68
N THR A 3 -5.85 -8.42 -1.70
CA THR A 3 -5.30 -7.88 -2.95
C THR A 3 -6.17 -6.82 -3.63
N PRO A 4 -7.51 -6.95 -3.77
CA PRO A 4 -8.30 -5.93 -4.46
C PRO A 4 -8.27 -4.56 -3.76
N HIS A 5 -8.06 -4.50 -2.43
CA HIS A 5 -7.92 -3.23 -1.72
C HIS A 5 -6.63 -2.51 -2.12
N VAL A 6 -5.50 -3.24 -2.20
CA VAL A 6 -4.22 -2.66 -2.63
C VAL A 6 -4.31 -2.21 -4.09
N ALA A 7 -4.97 -3.00 -4.95
CA ALA A 7 -5.20 -2.62 -6.35
C ALA A 7 -6.03 -1.32 -6.46
N GLY A 8 -7.09 -1.18 -5.64
CA GLY A 8 -7.88 0.05 -5.59
C GLY A 8 -7.08 1.27 -5.16
N VAL A 9 -6.24 1.14 -4.12
CA VAL A 9 -5.37 2.25 -3.66
C VAL A 9 -4.30 2.59 -4.71
N ALA A 10 -3.76 1.60 -5.42
CA ALA A 10 -2.86 1.86 -6.54
C ALA A 10 -3.54 2.66 -7.66
N ALA A 11 -4.80 2.36 -7.95
CA ALA A 11 -5.59 3.13 -8.93
C ALA A 11 -5.81 4.58 -8.49
N LEU A 12 -6.14 4.82 -7.21
CA LEU A 12 -6.25 6.19 -6.66
C LEU A 12 -4.92 6.96 -6.77
N TYR A 13 -3.80 6.32 -6.42
CA TYR A 13 -2.48 6.93 -6.57
C TYR A 13 -2.16 7.30 -8.03
N LEU A 14 -2.45 6.39 -8.97
CA LEU A 14 -2.26 6.60 -10.41
C LEU A 14 -3.21 7.66 -10.98
N GLN A 15 -4.40 7.86 -10.40
CA GLN A 15 -5.30 8.95 -10.81
C GLN A 15 -4.62 10.33 -10.65
N GLY A 16 -3.87 10.55 -9.56
CA GLY A 16 -3.08 11.77 -9.35
C GLY A 16 -1.70 11.76 -10.01
N ASN A 17 -1.16 10.57 -10.31
CA ASN A 17 0.19 10.37 -10.86
C ASN A 17 0.17 9.40 -12.06
N PRO A 18 -0.48 9.75 -13.18
CA PRO A 18 -0.81 8.80 -14.25
C PRO A 18 0.40 8.18 -14.97
N SER A 19 1.55 8.83 -14.92
CA SER A 19 2.81 8.33 -15.51
C SER A 19 3.75 7.67 -14.50
N ALA A 20 3.30 7.44 -13.25
CA ALA A 20 4.14 6.81 -12.23
C ALA A 20 4.50 5.37 -12.63
N SER A 21 5.78 5.03 -12.48
CA SER A 21 6.24 3.67 -12.72
C SER A 21 5.68 2.70 -11.66
N PRO A 22 5.59 1.39 -11.97
CA PRO A 22 5.17 0.39 -10.97
C PRO A 22 6.00 0.43 -9.68
N ALA A 23 7.32 0.68 -9.78
CA ALA A 23 8.20 0.79 -8.63
C ALA A 23 7.89 2.03 -7.77
N THR A 24 7.54 3.14 -8.40
CA THR A 24 7.09 4.37 -7.73
C THR A 24 5.78 4.13 -6.98
N VAL A 25 4.80 3.50 -7.63
CA VAL A 25 3.50 3.16 -7.01
C VAL A 25 3.70 2.23 -5.81
N ALA A 26 4.52 1.19 -5.96
CA ALA A 26 4.82 0.26 -4.87
C ALA A 26 5.49 0.97 -3.68
N SER A 27 6.45 1.86 -3.95
CA SER A 27 7.15 2.62 -2.91
C SER A 27 6.20 3.57 -2.17
N ALA A 28 5.30 4.24 -2.90
CA ALA A 28 4.31 5.13 -2.30
C ALA A 28 3.32 4.38 -1.40
N ILE A 29 2.79 3.25 -1.87
CA ILE A 29 1.84 2.43 -1.10
C ILE A 29 2.52 1.82 0.14
N VAL A 30 3.70 1.22 -0.01
CA VAL A 30 4.42 0.62 1.12
C VAL A 30 4.86 1.70 2.10
N GLY A 31 5.37 2.81 1.61
CA GLY A 31 5.82 3.95 2.42
C GLY A 31 4.70 4.65 3.19
N GLY A 32 3.51 4.75 2.58
CA GLY A 32 2.31 5.36 3.19
C GLY A 32 1.49 4.41 4.08
N ALA A 33 1.88 3.15 4.21
CA ALA A 33 1.17 2.18 5.03
C ALA A 33 1.26 2.52 6.54
N THR A 34 0.19 2.25 7.29
CA THR A 34 0.20 2.35 8.75
C THR A 34 1.04 1.21 9.33
N THR A 35 2.00 1.52 10.19
CA THR A 35 2.94 0.53 10.74
C THR A 35 2.53 0.06 12.14
N GLY A 36 2.85 -1.19 12.48
CA GLY A 36 2.77 -1.70 13.86
C GLY A 36 1.39 -2.09 14.37
N VAL A 37 0.33 -1.94 13.57
CA VAL A 37 -1.07 -2.16 14.01
C VAL A 37 -1.59 -3.57 13.76
N VAL A 38 -0.88 -4.39 12.97
CA VAL A 38 -1.24 -5.79 12.77
C VAL A 38 -0.81 -6.56 14.02
N LYS A 39 -1.77 -7.14 14.75
CA LYS A 39 -1.54 -7.76 16.08
C LYS A 39 -0.70 -9.03 16.02
N ALA A 40 -0.82 -9.83 14.96
CA ALA A 40 -0.11 -11.09 14.79
C ALA A 40 0.38 -11.24 13.33
N PRO A 41 1.38 -10.45 12.90
CA PRO A 41 1.84 -10.44 11.51
C PRO A 41 2.63 -11.71 11.14
N GLY A 42 3.12 -12.46 12.14
CA GLY A 42 4.05 -13.57 11.96
C GLY A 42 5.51 -13.10 11.91
N SER A 43 6.44 -13.99 12.25
CA SER A 43 7.88 -13.70 12.24
C SER A 43 8.37 -13.42 10.82
N GLY A 44 9.17 -12.36 10.64
CA GLY A 44 9.71 -11.94 9.34
C GLY A 44 8.74 -11.15 8.46
N SER A 45 7.44 -11.08 8.79
CA SER A 45 6.47 -10.30 8.02
C SER A 45 6.59 -8.79 8.31
N PRO A 46 6.49 -7.92 7.30
CA PRO A 46 6.37 -6.49 7.52
C PRO A 46 5.05 -6.17 8.23
N ASN A 47 5.11 -5.51 9.38
CA ASN A 47 3.92 -5.04 10.09
C ASN A 47 3.41 -3.73 9.46
N ARG A 48 2.77 -3.85 8.29
CA ARG A 48 2.22 -2.75 7.51
C ARG A 48 0.77 -3.04 7.13
N LEU A 49 -0.11 -2.11 7.45
CA LEU A 49 -1.52 -2.11 7.05
C LEU A 49 -1.73 -1.05 5.97
N LEU A 50 -2.38 -1.43 4.87
CA LEU A 50 -2.72 -0.52 3.79
C LEU A 50 -3.49 0.70 4.32
N PHE A 51 -3.12 1.88 3.84
CA PHE A 51 -3.78 3.15 4.15
C PHE A 51 -4.09 3.91 2.85
N SER A 52 -5.24 4.56 2.78
CA SER A 52 -5.69 5.33 1.62
C SER A 52 -5.91 6.79 2.00
N SER A 53 -4.94 7.65 1.64
CA SER A 53 -5.03 9.11 1.78
C SER A 53 -5.10 9.84 0.44
N TYR A 54 -5.18 9.10 -0.66
CA TYR A 54 -5.17 9.60 -2.04
C TYR A 54 -6.58 9.93 -2.53
#